data_AF-A0A257YVT1-F1
#
_entry.id   AF-A0A257YVT1-F1
#
_cell.length_a   1.000
_cell.length_b   1.000
_cell.length_c   1.000
_cell.angle_alpha   90.00
_cell.angle_beta   90.00
_cell.angle_gamma   90.00
#
_symmetry.space_group_name_H-M   'P 1'
#
loop_
_entity.id
_entity.type
_entity.pdbx_description
1 polymer ?
#
loop_
_entity_poly.entity_id
_entity_poly.type
_entity_poly.pdbx_seq_one_letter_code
_entity_poly.pdbx_strand_id
1 'polypeptide(L)'
;DAVAMSGGWSPVVHLWSHCGGKLLWDTAISAFVPDPACPPITHDGSAMVSAVGAAAGQLSLAAIEAGFAKPAAKKKPPVDPVTIPPVWMMPQGAPLALRSKMWLDYQNDVKVSDVQLAAREGYQSVEHTKRYTTLGMATDQGKLSNINGLAVLADALGQDIPQVGTTTFRPPYTPVTIGALAGEARGEIFQPLRRTPLHAAHEAAGAYFEPVGLWRRPYCFPRDGETHAQAVQREVLNTRSRLGLLDASTLGKIIVKGPDAGRFLDMLYTGVMSTLPVGKCRYGLMCNEQGFLSDDGVVARLDQDTWLCHTTSGGADRIHGWMEDWLQCEWWDWQVYTANVTEQYAQVAVVGPNARKLLEALGGMDVSKDALPFMQWADGTLGGFPVRVYRISFSGELSYEIAVPASHGAAFWAACTAAGQALGAMPYGTEALHVMRAEKGFIMIGDETDGTVIPQDLGLDWAISKKKPDYLGKRGQERTYLASPDRWKLVGFETLDGSVIPDGAYVVANGDNANGQRNTQGRVTSTYHSPTLNQGIAMGLLHHGPSRMGEVVEFNTVTGGTVKARVRDT
;
A
#
# COMPACT_ATOMS: atom_id res chain seq x y z
N ASP A 1 -3.22 14.51 60.56
CA ASP A 1 -3.28 13.28 59.73
C ASP A 1 -3.05 13.59 58.25
N ALA A 2 -3.46 14.74 57.73
CA ALA A 2 -3.12 15.22 56.38
C ALA A 2 -2.12 16.38 56.37
N VAL A 3 -1.44 16.58 55.22
CA VAL A 3 -0.61 17.75 54.91
C VAL A 3 -1.10 18.34 53.58
N ALA A 4 -1.61 19.57 53.61
CA ALA A 4 -1.94 20.31 52.39
C ALA A 4 -0.68 21.03 51.89
N MET A 5 -0.18 20.64 50.72
CA MET A 5 1.03 21.20 50.12
C MET A 5 0.67 22.18 49.00
N SER A 6 1.20 23.39 49.07
CA SER A 6 1.06 24.42 48.03
C SER A 6 2.43 24.93 47.62
N GLY A 7 3.04 24.27 46.64
CA GLY A 7 4.39 24.59 46.13
C GLY A 7 4.43 25.66 45.03
N GLY A 8 3.29 26.28 44.70
CA GLY A 8 3.14 27.21 43.57
C GLY A 8 2.25 26.64 42.46
N TRP A 9 2.31 27.26 41.27
CA TRP A 9 1.46 26.92 40.12
C TRP A 9 2.30 26.78 38.84
N SER A 10 1.97 25.80 38.01
CA SER A 10 2.52 25.67 36.65
C SER A 10 1.42 25.93 35.62
N PRO A 11 1.51 27.01 34.82
CA PRO A 11 0.57 27.26 33.74
C PRO A 11 0.46 26.07 32.79
N VAL A 12 -0.77 25.72 32.38
CA VAL A 12 -1.02 24.60 31.47
C VAL A 12 -0.76 25.05 30.03
N VAL A 13 0.52 25.14 29.67
CA VAL A 13 0.97 25.65 28.36
C VAL A 13 0.96 24.61 27.23
N HIS A 14 0.42 23.42 27.48
CA HIS A 14 0.59 22.26 26.60
C HIS A 14 0.02 22.52 25.21
N LEU A 15 -1.22 23.02 25.11
CA LEU A 15 -1.86 23.30 23.81
C LEU A 15 -1.15 24.41 23.05
N TRP A 16 -0.67 25.43 23.74
CA TRP A 16 0.14 26.50 23.15
C TRP A 16 1.42 25.94 22.52
N SER A 17 2.14 25.08 23.25
CA SER A 17 3.37 24.44 22.76
C SER A 17 3.12 23.36 21.70
N HIS A 18 2.00 22.64 21.73
CA HIS A 18 1.62 21.68 20.68
C HIS A 18 1.54 22.35 19.31
N CYS A 19 1.15 23.62 19.29
CA CYS A 19 1.03 24.42 18.08
C CYS A 19 2.30 25.20 17.73
N GLY A 20 3.42 24.98 18.43
CA GLY A 20 4.72 25.59 18.13
C GLY A 20 5.02 26.89 18.88
N GLY A 21 4.15 27.33 19.79
CA GLY A 21 4.33 28.53 20.59
C GLY A 21 5.49 28.40 21.58
N LYS A 22 6.23 29.50 21.78
CA LYS A 22 7.39 29.53 22.70
C LYS A 22 7.00 29.92 24.12
N LEU A 23 7.86 29.59 25.07
CA LEU A 23 7.63 29.83 26.49
C LEU A 23 8.67 30.81 27.03
N LEU A 24 8.24 31.64 27.97
CA LEU A 24 9.06 32.53 28.77
C LEU A 24 9.15 31.96 30.19
N TRP A 25 10.20 32.28 30.92
CA TRP A 25 10.23 32.05 32.35
C TRP A 25 9.80 33.30 33.11
N ASP A 26 8.73 33.20 33.89
CA ASP A 26 8.25 34.26 34.77
C ASP A 26 8.82 34.05 36.17
N THR A 27 9.67 34.98 36.61
CA THR A 27 10.34 34.92 37.92
C THR A 27 9.43 35.30 39.09
N ALA A 28 8.34 36.02 38.86
CA ALA A 28 7.42 36.43 39.93
C ALA A 28 6.62 35.23 40.48
N ILE A 29 6.28 34.30 39.59
CA ILE A 29 5.57 33.06 39.92
C ILE A 29 6.43 31.79 39.79
N SER A 30 7.69 31.93 39.36
CA SER A 30 8.65 30.85 39.15
C SER A 30 8.13 29.72 38.25
N ALA A 31 7.62 30.08 37.07
CA ALA A 31 7.02 29.12 36.13
C ALA A 31 7.22 29.51 34.66
N PHE A 32 7.11 28.54 33.76
CA PHE A 32 7.03 28.81 32.32
C PHE A 32 5.64 29.30 31.93
N VAL A 33 5.57 30.42 31.21
CA VAL A 33 4.35 31.02 30.66
C VAL A 33 4.45 31.10 29.13
N PRO A 34 3.32 31.13 28.39
CA PRO A 34 3.32 31.41 26.95
C PRO A 34 4.00 32.74 26.61
N ASP A 35 4.77 32.77 25.52
CA ASP A 35 5.40 33.98 24.98
C ASP A 35 4.49 34.70 23.96
N PRO A 36 3.82 35.80 24.30
CA PRO A 36 2.95 36.50 23.35
C PRO A 36 3.71 37.07 22.14
N ALA A 37 5.03 37.26 22.24
CA ALA A 37 5.86 37.73 21.13
C ALA A 37 6.28 36.60 20.17
N CYS A 38 6.15 35.34 20.58
CA CYS A 38 6.42 34.17 19.75
C CYS A 38 5.23 33.19 19.79
N PRO A 39 4.05 33.63 19.29
CA PRO A 39 2.86 32.79 19.24
C PRO A 39 2.99 31.69 18.18
N PRO A 40 2.17 30.62 18.29
CA PRO A 40 1.85 29.79 17.14
C PRO A 40 1.33 30.66 15.98
N ILE A 41 1.81 30.41 14.76
CA ILE A 41 1.44 31.20 13.57
C ILE A 41 0.61 30.40 12.57
N THR A 42 -0.30 31.07 11.87
CA THR A 42 -1.03 30.53 10.71
C THR A 42 -0.17 30.62 9.43
N HIS A 43 -0.68 30.09 8.31
CA HIS A 43 0.02 30.06 7.02
C HIS A 43 0.35 31.46 6.45
N ASP A 44 -0.34 32.50 6.91
CA ASP A 44 -0.12 33.92 6.57
C ASP A 44 0.77 34.67 7.58
N GLY A 45 1.28 33.99 8.60
CA GLY A 45 2.15 34.57 9.64
C GLY A 45 1.41 35.27 10.79
N SER A 46 0.08 35.28 10.81
CA SER A 46 -0.69 35.85 11.94
C SER A 46 -0.72 34.91 13.15
N ALA A 47 -0.96 35.46 14.35
CA ALA A 47 -1.04 34.65 15.57
C ALA A 47 -2.29 33.76 15.57
N MET A 48 -2.10 32.45 15.67
CA MET A 48 -3.18 31.45 15.58
C MET A 48 -4.02 31.37 16.87
N VAL A 49 -3.37 31.48 18.03
CA VAL A 49 -4.02 31.38 19.34
C VAL A 49 -3.39 32.38 20.32
N SER A 50 -4.19 32.83 21.29
CA SER A 50 -3.73 33.60 22.44
C SER A 50 -3.99 32.82 23.73
N ALA A 51 -3.10 32.96 24.71
CA ALA A 51 -3.32 32.42 26.04
C ALA A 51 -3.82 33.53 26.96
N VAL A 52 -4.82 33.21 27.79
CA VAL A 52 -5.38 34.12 28.80
C VAL A 52 -5.57 33.35 30.12
N GLY A 53 -5.72 34.07 31.23
CA GLY A 53 -6.02 33.40 32.49
C GLY A 53 -4.83 32.65 33.07
N ALA A 54 -5.11 31.61 33.87
CA ALA A 54 -4.08 30.79 34.47
C ALA A 54 -3.15 30.11 33.44
N ALA A 55 -3.62 29.86 32.22
CA ALA A 55 -2.79 29.35 31.13
C ALA A 55 -1.71 30.36 30.68
N ALA A 56 -1.96 31.65 30.88
CA ALA A 56 -1.01 32.75 30.67
C ALA A 56 -0.25 33.15 31.96
N GLY A 57 -0.38 32.38 33.05
CA GLY A 57 0.19 32.74 34.37
C GLY A 57 -0.61 33.81 35.13
N GLN A 58 -1.77 34.23 34.63
CA GLN A 58 -2.60 35.28 35.25
C GLN A 58 -3.56 34.67 36.27
N LEU A 59 -3.34 34.95 37.55
CA LEU A 59 -4.12 34.36 38.65
C LEU A 59 -5.12 35.33 39.31
N SER A 60 -5.12 36.60 38.91
CA SER A 60 -6.06 37.61 39.43
C SER A 60 -7.05 38.06 38.38
N LEU A 61 -8.30 38.30 38.77
CA LEU A 61 -9.36 38.74 37.85
C LEU A 61 -8.94 39.97 37.01
N ALA A 62 -8.27 40.94 37.64
CA ALA A 62 -7.78 42.14 36.96
C ALA A 62 -6.73 41.83 35.87
N ALA A 63 -5.84 40.87 36.11
CA ALA A 63 -4.85 40.44 35.11
C ALA A 63 -5.50 39.68 33.96
N ILE A 64 -6.51 38.85 34.25
CA ILE A 64 -7.27 38.11 33.25
C ILE A 64 -8.09 39.07 32.37
N GLU A 65 -8.75 40.06 32.97
CA GLU A 65 -9.53 41.07 32.24
C GLU A 65 -8.67 41.92 31.30
N ALA A 66 -7.43 42.24 31.71
CA ALA A 66 -6.47 42.95 30.87
C ALA A 66 -6.01 42.14 29.63
N GLY A 67 -6.16 40.81 29.66
CA GLY A 67 -5.83 39.93 28.54
C GLY A 67 -6.90 39.83 27.45
N PHE A 68 -8.12 40.35 27.67
CA PHE A 68 -9.19 40.35 26.67
C PHE A 68 -9.17 41.61 25.80
N ALA A 69 -9.47 41.46 24.50
CA ALA A 69 -9.55 42.57 23.54
C ALA A 69 -10.64 43.62 23.84
N LYS A 70 -11.59 43.33 24.74
CA LYS A 70 -12.60 44.27 25.26
C LYS A 70 -12.75 44.07 26.78
N PRO A 71 -12.05 44.84 27.63
CA PRO A 71 -12.17 44.71 29.08
C PRO A 71 -13.57 45.13 29.54
N ALA A 72 -14.22 44.31 30.37
CA ALA A 72 -15.49 44.66 31.00
C ALA A 72 -15.25 45.72 32.08
N ALA A 73 -15.81 46.92 31.93
CA ALA A 73 -15.60 48.01 32.88
C ALA A 73 -16.41 47.79 34.18
N LYS A 74 -15.79 47.25 35.23
CA LYS A 74 -16.27 47.38 36.64
C LYS A 74 -15.10 47.59 37.63
N LYS A 75 -15.41 48.23 38.77
CA LYS A 75 -14.45 48.72 39.78
C LYS A 75 -13.46 47.63 40.23
N LYS A 76 -12.17 47.93 40.09
CA LYS A 76 -11.02 47.11 40.51
C LYS A 76 -10.98 46.95 42.04
N PRO A 77 -10.94 45.73 42.60
CA PRO A 77 -10.29 45.49 43.89
C PRO A 77 -8.78 45.73 43.73
N PRO A 78 -8.08 46.30 44.72
CA PRO A 78 -6.61 46.31 44.70
C PRO A 78 -6.11 44.87 44.76
N VAL A 79 -5.17 44.54 43.89
CA VAL A 79 -4.47 43.25 43.88
C VAL A 79 -3.00 43.56 44.13
N ASP A 80 -2.49 43.14 45.28
CA ASP A 80 -1.05 43.17 45.52
C ASP A 80 -0.39 42.09 44.65
N PRO A 81 0.76 42.39 44.00
CA PRO A 81 1.51 41.37 43.28
C PRO A 81 1.93 40.26 44.25
N VAL A 82 1.45 39.03 44.00
CA VAL A 82 1.80 37.86 44.80
C VAL A 82 3.12 37.31 44.28
N THR A 83 4.21 37.59 44.99
CA THR A 83 5.49 36.93 44.74
C THR A 83 5.52 35.58 45.46
N ILE A 84 5.72 34.50 44.72
CA ILE A 84 5.84 33.15 45.30
C ILE A 84 7.33 32.80 45.38
N PRO A 85 7.92 32.65 46.59
CA PRO A 85 9.32 32.26 46.70
C PRO A 85 9.52 30.82 46.20
N PRO A 86 10.49 30.56 45.31
CA PRO A 86 10.73 29.22 44.81
C PRO A 86 11.35 28.33 45.90
N VAL A 87 10.76 27.16 46.14
CA VAL A 87 11.29 26.13 47.03
C VAL A 87 11.41 24.81 46.26
N TRP A 88 12.59 24.55 45.71
CA TRP A 88 12.86 23.37 44.88
C TRP A 88 13.33 22.15 45.67
N MET A 89 13.83 22.35 46.90
CA MET A 89 14.31 21.29 47.79
C MET A 89 14.27 21.75 49.25
N MET A 90 13.83 20.90 50.18
CA MET A 90 13.74 21.20 51.62
C MET A 90 14.12 19.98 52.49
N PRO A 91 14.99 20.10 53.51
CA PRO A 91 15.76 21.29 53.85
C PRO A 91 16.83 21.59 52.79
N GLN A 92 17.18 22.87 52.64
CA GLN A 92 18.29 23.28 51.79
C GLN A 92 19.60 22.61 52.27
N GLY A 93 20.40 22.10 51.35
CA GLY A 93 21.64 21.39 51.68
C GLY A 93 21.45 19.98 52.27
N ALA A 94 20.29 19.35 52.08
CA ALA A 94 20.01 18.01 52.60
C ALA A 94 21.09 16.96 52.20
N PRO A 95 21.53 16.10 53.14
CA PRO A 95 22.46 15.01 52.82
C PRO A 95 21.84 14.02 51.84
N LEU A 96 22.68 13.24 51.15
CA LEU A 96 22.25 12.29 50.13
C LEU A 96 21.14 11.35 50.63
N ALA A 97 21.24 10.85 51.86
CA ALA A 97 20.24 9.95 52.45
C ALA A 97 18.83 10.55 52.52
N LEU A 98 18.70 11.88 52.68
CA LEU A 98 17.41 12.56 52.63
C LEU A 98 16.99 12.84 51.19
N ARG A 99 17.91 13.26 50.31
CA ARG A 99 17.64 13.48 48.87
C ARG A 99 17.18 12.21 48.15
N SER A 100 17.67 11.05 48.58
CA SER A 100 17.21 9.73 48.12
C SER A 100 15.85 9.32 48.66
N LYS A 101 15.14 10.21 49.37
CA LYS A 101 13.75 10.08 49.81
C LYS A 101 12.93 11.33 49.47
N MET A 102 13.40 12.16 48.52
CA MET A 102 12.67 13.32 48.02
C MET A 102 12.16 13.02 46.63
N TRP A 103 10.89 12.64 46.52
CA TRP A 103 10.24 12.31 45.25
C TRP A 103 9.96 13.56 44.41
N LEU A 104 10.33 13.49 43.14
CA LEU A 104 9.99 14.44 42.08
C LEU A 104 8.86 13.90 41.22
N ASP A 105 8.93 12.62 40.86
CA ASP A 105 7.89 11.90 40.13
C ASP A 105 7.37 10.75 40.98
N TYR A 106 6.12 10.86 41.41
CA TYR A 106 5.52 9.87 42.30
C TYR A 106 5.17 8.58 41.58
N GLN A 107 4.79 8.63 40.30
CA GLN A 107 4.32 7.46 39.58
C GLN A 107 5.47 6.58 39.10
N ASN A 108 6.60 7.21 38.71
CA ASN A 108 7.82 6.50 38.31
C ASN A 108 8.88 6.42 39.41
N ASP A 109 8.54 6.82 40.64
CA ASP A 109 9.44 6.77 41.80
C ASP A 109 10.76 7.54 41.63
N VAL A 110 10.76 8.61 40.81
CA VAL A 110 11.97 9.42 40.53
C VAL A 110 12.22 10.40 41.66
N LYS A 111 13.46 10.47 42.14
CA LYS A 111 13.87 11.28 43.28
C LYS A 111 14.89 12.33 42.90
N VAL A 112 15.10 13.31 43.79
CA VAL A 112 16.14 14.34 43.65
C VAL A 112 17.53 13.71 43.41
N SER A 113 17.85 12.62 44.13
CA SER A 113 19.14 11.92 43.96
C SER A 113 19.35 11.35 42.56
N ASP A 114 18.27 10.97 41.87
CA ASP A 114 18.32 10.29 40.58
C ASP A 114 18.61 11.29 39.46
N VAL A 115 17.94 12.45 39.50
CA VAL A 115 18.24 13.58 38.60
C VAL A 115 19.66 14.09 38.80
N GLN A 116 20.11 14.21 40.05
CA GLN A 116 21.48 14.63 40.34
C GLN A 116 22.52 13.57 39.94
N LEU A 117 22.18 12.28 40.01
CA LEU A 117 23.03 11.21 39.47
C LEU A 117 23.15 11.34 37.96
N ALA A 118 22.03 11.55 37.25
CA ALA A 118 22.05 11.78 35.81
C ALA A 118 22.98 12.95 35.42
N ALA A 119 22.89 14.08 36.13
CA ALA A 119 23.78 15.21 35.92
C ALA A 119 25.26 14.85 36.14
N ARG A 120 25.59 14.09 37.20
CA ARG A 120 26.98 13.63 37.47
C ARG A 120 27.51 12.65 36.43
N GLU A 121 26.65 11.86 35.82
CA GLU A 121 27.00 10.94 34.73
C GLU A 121 27.11 11.64 33.37
N GLY A 122 26.91 12.96 33.33
CA GLY A 122 27.13 13.78 32.14
C GLY A 122 25.86 14.09 31.34
N TYR A 123 24.68 13.73 31.83
CA TYR A 123 23.42 14.09 31.19
C TYR A 123 23.04 15.54 31.51
N GLN A 124 23.33 16.45 30.58
CA GLN A 124 23.08 17.89 30.73
C GLN A 124 21.74 18.35 30.12
N SER A 125 21.31 17.73 29.02
CA SER A 125 20.03 18.04 28.39
C SER A 125 18.88 17.47 29.22
N VAL A 126 17.81 18.25 29.43
CA VAL A 126 16.57 17.75 30.06
C VAL A 126 16.04 16.51 29.35
N GLU A 127 16.18 16.43 28.03
CA GLU A 127 15.70 15.29 27.25
C GLU A 127 16.49 14.01 27.59
N HIS A 128 17.79 14.13 27.89
CA HIS A 128 18.58 12.98 28.35
C HIS A 128 18.24 12.59 29.79
N THR A 129 18.16 13.57 30.69
CA THR A 129 17.80 13.33 32.09
C THR A 129 16.43 12.68 32.21
N LYS A 130 15.44 13.14 31.44
CA LYS A 130 14.12 12.51 31.30
C LYS A 130 14.24 11.03 30.93
N ARG A 131 15.00 10.68 29.90
CA ARG A 131 15.13 9.29 29.40
C ARG A 131 15.90 8.39 30.35
N TYR A 132 16.92 8.92 31.01
CA TYR A 132 17.73 8.19 31.98
C TYR A 132 16.94 7.89 33.25
N THR A 133 16.22 8.89 33.78
CA THR A 133 15.52 8.77 35.07
C THR A 133 14.08 8.31 34.95
N THR A 134 13.47 8.39 33.76
CA THR A 134 12.02 8.26 33.51
C THR A 134 11.16 9.40 34.08
N LEU A 135 11.77 10.52 34.47
CA LEU A 135 11.08 11.73 34.95
C LEU A 135 10.03 12.22 33.95
N GLY A 136 8.78 12.35 34.39
CA GLY A 136 7.69 12.91 33.59
C GLY A 136 7.25 12.05 32.40
N MET A 137 7.58 10.76 32.43
CA MET A 137 7.17 9.77 31.42
C MET A 137 5.99 8.90 31.86
N ALA A 138 5.42 9.18 33.02
CA ALA A 138 4.30 8.43 33.56
C ALA A 138 2.95 8.82 32.91
N THR A 139 1.84 8.23 33.35
CA THR A 139 0.52 8.47 32.74
C THR A 139 0.01 9.90 32.91
N ASP A 140 0.54 10.63 33.88
CA ASP A 140 0.27 12.05 34.08
C ASP A 140 1.09 12.96 33.14
N GLN A 141 2.08 12.41 32.44
CA GLN A 141 3.01 13.10 31.54
C GLN A 141 3.79 14.24 32.23
N GLY A 142 4.14 14.04 33.51
CA GLY A 142 4.97 14.95 34.27
C GLY A 142 4.32 16.30 34.61
N LYS A 143 2.99 16.35 34.65
CA LYS A 143 2.21 17.53 35.06
C LYS A 143 2.57 18.01 36.47
N LEU A 144 3.03 17.10 37.34
CA LEU A 144 3.47 17.41 38.71
C LEU A 144 4.99 17.35 38.90
N SER A 145 5.74 16.72 37.99
CA SER A 145 7.15 16.39 38.19
C SER A 145 8.13 17.21 37.34
N ASN A 146 7.75 17.65 36.13
CA ASN A 146 8.69 18.22 35.17
C ASN A 146 9.36 19.51 35.65
N ILE A 147 8.61 20.47 36.18
CA ILE A 147 9.18 21.75 36.64
C ILE A 147 10.14 21.54 37.82
N ASN A 148 9.76 20.67 38.77
CA ASN A 148 10.61 20.36 39.91
C ASN A 148 11.89 19.63 39.49
N GLY A 149 11.79 18.65 38.58
CA GLY A 149 12.96 17.96 38.07
C GLY A 149 13.86 18.84 37.20
N LEU A 150 13.29 19.78 36.45
CA LEU A 150 14.04 20.82 35.74
C LEU A 150 14.83 21.72 36.68
N ALA A 151 14.20 22.16 37.77
CA ALA A 151 14.86 22.98 38.77
C ALA A 151 16.04 22.23 39.44
N VAL A 152 15.85 20.95 39.77
CA VAL A 152 16.92 20.10 40.34
C VAL A 152 18.04 19.86 39.32
N LEU A 153 17.72 19.67 38.04
CA LEU A 153 18.73 19.53 36.99
C LEU A 153 19.52 20.84 36.79
N ALA A 154 18.83 21.98 36.75
CA ALA A 154 19.44 23.30 36.63
C ALA A 154 20.42 23.58 37.78
N ASP A 155 20.00 23.32 39.03
CA ASP A 155 20.85 23.42 40.22
C ASP A 155 22.08 22.50 40.12
N ALA A 156 21.88 21.24 39.72
CA ALA A 156 22.98 20.27 39.59
C ALA A 156 24.00 20.62 38.49
N LEU A 157 23.58 21.39 37.48
CA LEU A 157 24.43 21.85 36.38
C LEU A 157 24.99 23.26 36.60
N GLY A 158 24.55 23.97 37.65
CA GLY A 158 24.92 25.36 37.90
C GLY A 158 24.40 26.33 36.83
N GLN A 159 23.19 26.09 36.30
CA GLN A 159 22.55 26.89 35.24
C GLN A 159 21.22 27.48 35.71
N ASP A 160 20.76 28.52 35.03
CA ASP A 160 19.40 29.03 35.24
C ASP A 160 18.37 28.06 34.61
N ILE A 161 17.21 27.88 35.26
CA ILE A 161 16.13 26.97 34.81
C ILE A 161 15.78 27.14 33.31
N PRO A 162 15.65 28.37 32.76
CA PRO A 162 15.28 28.54 31.36
C PRO A 162 16.34 28.04 30.37
N GLN A 163 17.60 27.94 30.78
CA GLN A 163 18.71 27.49 29.93
C GLN A 163 18.74 25.98 29.76
N VAL A 164 18.24 25.22 30.74
CA VAL A 164 18.06 23.77 30.66
C VAL A 164 16.92 23.42 29.67
N GLY A 165 15.99 24.35 29.47
CA GLY A 165 14.84 24.22 28.57
C GLY A 165 13.74 23.34 29.14
N THR A 166 12.58 23.28 28.48
CA THR A 166 11.51 22.33 28.83
C THR A 166 11.60 21.08 27.95
N THR A 167 11.09 19.95 28.44
CA THR A 167 10.84 18.81 27.56
C THR A 167 9.77 19.14 26.53
N THR A 168 9.78 18.46 25.39
CA THR A 168 8.77 18.68 24.35
C THR A 168 7.36 18.30 24.83
N PHE A 169 6.40 19.21 24.73
CA PHE A 169 4.97 18.94 24.94
C PHE A 169 4.38 18.23 23.71
N ARG A 170 3.67 17.12 23.92
CA ARG A 170 3.12 16.29 22.83
C ARG A 170 1.64 15.98 23.06
N PRO A 171 0.80 15.99 22.01
CA PRO A 171 -0.52 15.40 22.09
C PRO A 171 -0.45 13.87 22.26
N PRO A 172 -1.48 13.25 22.86
CA PRO A 172 -2.64 13.89 23.46
C PRO A 172 -2.31 14.50 24.85
N TYR A 173 -3.00 15.59 25.23
CA TYR A 173 -2.79 16.26 26.53
C TYR A 173 -3.01 15.31 27.73
N THR A 174 -4.02 14.46 27.61
CA THR A 174 -4.32 13.33 28.49
C THR A 174 -4.56 12.09 27.62
N PRO A 175 -4.29 10.87 28.12
CA PRO A 175 -4.52 9.65 27.35
C PRO A 175 -5.94 9.58 26.75
N VAL A 176 -6.02 9.11 25.50
CA VAL A 176 -7.26 8.83 24.78
C VAL A 176 -7.26 7.34 24.44
N THR A 177 -8.42 6.69 24.48
CA THR A 177 -8.52 5.26 24.13
C THR A 177 -8.31 5.07 22.64
N ILE A 178 -7.64 3.96 22.26
CA ILE A 178 -7.42 3.62 20.83
C ILE A 178 -8.77 3.48 20.10
N GLY A 179 -9.79 2.95 20.76
CA GLY A 179 -11.14 2.83 20.19
C GLY A 179 -11.79 4.17 19.85
N ALA A 180 -11.55 5.22 20.65
CA ALA A 180 -12.04 6.56 20.33
C ALA A 180 -11.33 7.17 19.11
N LEU A 181 -10.04 6.84 18.91
CA LEU A 181 -9.27 7.27 17.72
C LEU A 181 -9.68 6.50 16.46
N ALA A 182 -9.93 5.20 16.58
CA ALA A 182 -10.38 4.36 15.48
C ALA A 182 -11.82 4.69 15.04
N GLY A 183 -12.67 5.12 15.99
CA GLY A 183 -14.07 5.45 15.73
C GLY A 183 -14.84 4.25 15.17
N GLU A 184 -15.50 4.46 14.03
CA GLU A 184 -16.26 3.41 13.36
C GLU A 184 -15.40 2.54 12.41
N ALA A 185 -14.11 2.82 12.21
CA ALA A 185 -13.25 2.00 11.35
C ALA A 185 -12.91 0.63 12.00
N ARG A 186 -13.89 -0.29 12.01
CA ARG A 186 -13.79 -1.64 12.61
C ARG A 186 -14.66 -2.66 11.85
N GLY A 187 -14.33 -3.95 11.98
CA GLY A 187 -15.11 -5.03 11.37
C GLY A 187 -15.24 -4.89 9.85
N GLU A 188 -16.45 -5.07 9.31
CA GLU A 188 -16.72 -5.01 7.86
C GLU A 188 -16.52 -3.63 7.24
N ILE A 189 -16.58 -2.56 8.04
CA ILE A 189 -16.38 -1.17 7.58
C ILE A 189 -14.96 -0.66 7.81
N PHE A 190 -14.04 -1.52 8.29
CA PHE A 190 -12.63 -1.17 8.46
C PHE A 190 -11.99 -0.76 7.13
N GLN A 191 -12.33 -1.45 6.04
CA GLN A 191 -11.92 -1.10 4.68
C GLN A 191 -13.08 -1.31 3.70
N PRO A 192 -13.20 -0.48 2.65
CA PRO A 192 -14.22 -0.68 1.63
C PRO A 192 -14.11 -2.05 0.96
N LEU A 193 -15.26 -2.68 0.74
CA LEU A 193 -15.37 -3.94 0.01
C LEU A 193 -15.99 -3.65 -1.36
N ARG A 194 -15.21 -3.79 -2.43
CA ARG A 194 -15.68 -3.64 -3.81
C ARG A 194 -16.25 -4.96 -4.34
N ARG A 195 -17.46 -4.91 -4.88
CA ARG A 195 -18.20 -6.05 -5.43
C ARG A 195 -18.48 -5.82 -6.91
N THR A 196 -18.26 -6.83 -7.74
CA THR A 196 -18.64 -6.76 -9.15
C THR A 196 -20.15 -6.90 -9.29
N PRO A 197 -20.74 -6.53 -10.44
CA PRO A 197 -22.14 -6.83 -10.73
C PRO A 197 -22.49 -8.33 -10.68
N LEU A 198 -21.49 -9.21 -10.74
CA LEU A 198 -21.65 -10.67 -10.68
C LEU A 198 -21.52 -11.25 -9.28
N HIS A 199 -21.20 -10.43 -8.26
CA HIS A 199 -20.91 -10.90 -6.91
C HIS A 199 -22.02 -11.76 -6.31
N ALA A 200 -23.28 -11.33 -6.41
CA ALA A 200 -24.41 -12.10 -5.89
C ALA A 200 -24.60 -13.44 -6.63
N ALA A 201 -24.30 -13.49 -7.93
CA ALA A 201 -24.34 -14.74 -8.70
C ALA A 201 -23.21 -15.70 -8.26
N HIS A 202 -22.04 -15.16 -7.91
CA HIS A 202 -20.94 -15.95 -7.38
C HIS A 202 -21.25 -16.50 -5.97
N GLU A 203 -21.81 -15.67 -5.08
CA GLU A 203 -22.25 -16.12 -3.75
C GLU A 203 -23.28 -17.25 -3.87
N ALA A 204 -24.28 -17.08 -4.75
CA ALA A 204 -25.29 -18.11 -5.02
C ALA A 204 -24.70 -19.40 -5.63
N ALA A 205 -23.59 -19.30 -6.37
CA ALA A 205 -22.86 -20.44 -6.91
C ALA A 205 -21.85 -21.06 -5.93
N GLY A 206 -21.80 -20.60 -4.67
CA GLY A 206 -20.91 -21.14 -3.64
C GLY A 206 -19.45 -20.75 -3.80
N ALA A 207 -19.16 -19.59 -4.40
CA ALA A 207 -17.79 -19.12 -4.56
C ALA A 207 -17.06 -18.98 -3.22
N TYR A 208 -15.85 -19.52 -3.14
CA TYR A 208 -14.87 -19.14 -2.13
C TYR A 208 -14.15 -17.88 -2.62
N PHE A 209 -14.12 -16.80 -1.84
CA PHE A 209 -13.58 -15.50 -2.27
C PHE A 209 -12.19 -15.23 -1.71
N GLU A 210 -11.38 -14.51 -2.47
CA GLU A 210 -10.11 -13.92 -2.01
C GLU A 210 -10.13 -12.38 -2.06
N PRO A 211 -9.32 -11.72 -1.23
CA PRO A 211 -9.09 -10.28 -1.33
C PRO A 211 -8.09 -9.97 -2.44
N VAL A 212 -8.51 -9.18 -3.43
CA VAL A 212 -7.61 -8.62 -4.46
C VAL A 212 -7.66 -7.10 -4.36
N GLY A 213 -6.79 -6.54 -3.52
CA GLY A 213 -6.93 -5.18 -3.02
C GLY A 213 -8.27 -5.02 -2.29
N LEU A 214 -9.06 -4.02 -2.68
CA LEU A 214 -10.40 -3.81 -2.13
C LEU A 214 -11.47 -4.73 -2.75
N TRP A 215 -11.17 -5.42 -3.86
CA TRP A 215 -12.12 -6.34 -4.49
C TRP A 215 -12.25 -7.65 -3.72
N ARG A 216 -13.43 -8.26 -3.81
CA ARG A 216 -13.66 -9.67 -3.46
C ARG A 216 -13.92 -10.45 -4.74
N ARG A 217 -12.93 -11.25 -5.16
CA ARG A 217 -12.99 -12.05 -6.38
C ARG A 217 -13.16 -13.52 -6.03
N PRO A 218 -13.90 -14.31 -6.84
CA PRO A 218 -13.94 -15.76 -6.66
C PRO A 218 -12.54 -16.35 -6.82
N TYR A 219 -12.03 -17.00 -5.78
CA TYR A 219 -10.81 -17.81 -5.79
C TYR A 219 -11.06 -19.15 -6.50
N CYS A 220 -12.15 -19.82 -6.13
CA CYS A 220 -12.68 -21.01 -6.79
C CYS A 220 -14.16 -21.22 -6.43
N PHE A 221 -14.80 -22.21 -7.06
CA PHE A 221 -16.19 -22.61 -6.90
C PHE A 221 -16.26 -24.08 -6.43
N PRO A 222 -16.04 -24.35 -5.12
CA PRO A 222 -16.08 -25.70 -4.57
C PRO A 222 -17.48 -26.31 -4.64
N ARG A 223 -17.55 -27.62 -4.91
CA ARG A 223 -18.77 -28.42 -4.73
C ARG A 223 -18.77 -29.09 -3.36
N ASP A 224 -19.94 -29.57 -2.93
CA ASP A 224 -20.09 -30.30 -1.68
C ASP A 224 -19.05 -31.42 -1.54
N GLY A 225 -18.23 -31.33 -0.49
CA GLY A 225 -17.18 -32.31 -0.19
C GLY A 225 -15.85 -32.11 -0.93
N GLU A 226 -15.74 -31.15 -1.85
CA GLU A 226 -14.46 -30.80 -2.48
C GLU A 226 -13.63 -29.86 -1.59
N THR A 227 -12.33 -30.15 -1.50
CA THR A 227 -11.33 -29.16 -1.09
C THR A 227 -11.18 -28.07 -2.16
N HIS A 228 -10.65 -26.90 -1.78
CA HIS A 228 -10.38 -25.83 -2.75
C HIS A 228 -9.41 -26.29 -3.85
N ALA A 229 -8.39 -27.08 -3.52
CA ALA A 229 -7.46 -27.63 -4.51
C ALA A 229 -8.16 -28.54 -5.54
N GLN A 230 -9.08 -29.40 -5.10
CA GLN A 230 -9.87 -30.25 -6.00
C GLN A 230 -10.81 -29.43 -6.90
N ALA A 231 -11.42 -28.37 -6.36
CA ALA A 231 -12.25 -27.45 -7.13
C ALA A 231 -11.44 -26.76 -8.24
N VAL A 232 -10.26 -26.23 -7.90
CA VAL A 232 -9.33 -25.61 -8.85
C VAL A 232 -8.89 -26.60 -9.93
N GLN A 233 -8.52 -27.83 -9.56
CA GLN A 233 -8.14 -28.86 -10.53
C GLN A 233 -9.28 -29.16 -11.51
N ARG A 234 -10.50 -29.32 -11.00
CA ARG A 234 -11.70 -29.53 -11.82
C ARG A 234 -11.97 -28.35 -12.75
N GLU A 235 -11.85 -27.12 -12.26
CA GLU A 235 -12.06 -25.89 -13.02
C GLU A 235 -11.06 -25.75 -14.18
N VAL A 236 -9.77 -25.99 -13.92
CA VAL A 236 -8.72 -25.97 -14.95
C VAL A 236 -9.00 -27.02 -16.01
N LEU A 237 -9.21 -28.28 -15.61
CA LEU A 237 -9.49 -29.37 -16.56
C LEU A 237 -10.76 -29.14 -17.38
N ASN A 238 -11.82 -28.60 -16.76
CA ASN A 238 -13.05 -28.26 -17.46
C ASN A 238 -12.83 -27.13 -18.48
N THR A 239 -12.05 -26.12 -18.13
CA THR A 239 -11.76 -25.00 -19.04
C THR A 239 -10.94 -25.45 -20.23
N ARG A 240 -9.92 -26.30 -20.02
CA ARG A 240 -9.09 -26.89 -21.08
C ARG A 240 -9.89 -27.81 -22.03
N SER A 241 -10.77 -28.65 -21.48
CA SER A 241 -11.47 -29.67 -22.26
C SER A 241 -12.84 -29.25 -22.79
N ARG A 242 -13.45 -28.21 -22.21
CA ARG A 242 -14.83 -27.79 -22.47
C ARG A 242 -14.96 -26.26 -22.52
N LEU A 243 -15.38 -25.64 -21.42
CA LEU A 243 -15.82 -24.25 -21.37
C LEU A 243 -15.76 -23.69 -19.93
N GLY A 244 -14.90 -22.71 -19.72
CA GLY A 244 -14.78 -21.93 -18.50
C GLY A 244 -15.40 -20.53 -18.65
N LEU A 245 -16.00 -20.02 -17.58
CA LEU A 245 -16.46 -18.63 -17.46
C LEU A 245 -15.75 -17.97 -16.27
N LEU A 246 -15.18 -16.78 -16.49
CA LEU A 246 -14.52 -16.01 -15.44
C LEU A 246 -15.04 -14.58 -15.41
N ASP A 247 -15.23 -14.05 -14.20
CA ASP A 247 -15.44 -12.62 -13.99
C ASP A 247 -14.12 -11.84 -14.08
N ALA A 248 -13.97 -11.11 -15.19
CA ALA A 248 -12.84 -10.23 -15.49
C ALA A 248 -13.21 -8.74 -15.30
N SER A 249 -14.32 -8.44 -14.63
CA SER A 249 -14.82 -7.06 -14.44
C SER A 249 -13.84 -6.18 -13.65
N THR A 250 -13.00 -6.78 -12.79
CA THR A 250 -12.09 -6.05 -11.91
C THR A 250 -10.85 -5.48 -12.59
N LEU A 251 -10.51 -5.95 -13.80
CA LEU A 251 -9.38 -5.39 -14.56
C LEU A 251 -9.62 -3.91 -14.82
N GLY A 252 -8.58 -3.08 -14.65
CA GLY A 252 -8.69 -1.66 -14.91
C GLY A 252 -8.97 -1.40 -16.39
N LYS A 253 -9.76 -0.37 -16.68
CA LYS A 253 -10.19 0.01 -18.03
C LYS A 253 -10.09 1.53 -18.12
N ILE A 254 -9.09 2.02 -18.84
CA ILE A 254 -8.79 3.45 -18.93
C ILE A 254 -8.91 3.88 -20.39
N ILE A 255 -9.78 4.83 -20.67
CA ILE A 255 -9.82 5.50 -21.96
C ILE A 255 -8.68 6.51 -22.02
N VAL A 256 -7.95 6.51 -23.12
CA VAL A 256 -6.95 7.53 -23.46
C VAL A 256 -7.34 8.11 -24.80
N LYS A 257 -7.65 9.41 -24.83
CA LYS A 257 -8.25 10.06 -26.00
C LYS A 257 -7.60 11.40 -26.32
N GLY A 258 -7.43 11.69 -27.61
CA GLY A 258 -6.98 12.98 -28.13
C GLY A 258 -5.95 12.81 -29.25
N PRO A 259 -5.65 13.89 -30.00
CA PRO A 259 -4.73 13.81 -31.14
C PRO A 259 -3.31 13.39 -30.74
N ASP A 260 -2.88 13.64 -29.49
CA ASP A 260 -1.58 13.22 -28.97
C ASP A 260 -1.62 11.87 -28.23
N ALA A 261 -2.77 11.19 -28.14
CA ALA A 261 -2.92 9.98 -27.34
C ALA A 261 -1.99 8.84 -27.82
N GLY A 262 -1.78 8.70 -29.13
CA GLY A 262 -0.83 7.73 -29.66
C GLY A 262 0.62 8.02 -29.22
N ARG A 263 1.02 9.29 -29.21
CA ARG A 263 2.33 9.75 -28.73
C ARG A 263 2.48 9.50 -27.22
N PHE A 264 1.43 9.78 -26.46
CA PHE A 264 1.40 9.52 -25.01
C PHE A 264 1.55 8.04 -24.68
N LEU A 265 0.80 7.17 -25.36
CA LEU A 265 0.91 5.73 -25.19
C LEU A 265 2.27 5.18 -25.63
N ASP A 266 2.88 5.78 -26.65
CA ASP A 266 4.26 5.48 -27.02
C ASP A 266 5.24 5.87 -25.91
N MET A 267 5.00 6.89 -25.08
CA MET A 267 5.88 7.13 -23.93
C MET A 267 5.60 6.18 -22.76
N LEU A 268 4.33 5.86 -22.51
CA LEU A 268 3.93 5.06 -21.36
C LEU A 268 4.28 3.57 -21.48
N TYR A 269 4.09 2.99 -22.66
CA TYR A 269 4.38 1.57 -22.92
C TYR A 269 5.80 1.38 -23.47
N THR A 270 6.41 0.22 -23.27
CA THR A 270 7.73 -0.11 -23.84
C THR A 270 7.67 -0.32 -25.36
N GLY A 271 6.56 -0.85 -25.88
CA GLY A 271 6.27 -1.01 -27.31
C GLY A 271 5.77 0.28 -27.98
N VAL A 272 5.60 0.25 -29.31
CA VAL A 272 4.92 1.33 -30.05
C VAL A 272 3.42 1.02 -30.04
N MET A 273 2.56 1.90 -29.56
CA MET A 273 1.09 1.78 -29.57
C MET A 273 0.44 2.62 -30.67
N SER A 274 1.05 3.73 -31.07
CA SER A 274 0.52 4.67 -32.07
C SER A 274 0.27 4.04 -33.46
N THR A 275 1.01 2.98 -33.80
CA THR A 275 0.91 2.26 -35.08
C THR A 275 -0.08 1.11 -35.08
N LEU A 276 -0.72 0.81 -33.94
CA LEU A 276 -1.74 -0.23 -33.84
C LEU A 276 -2.92 0.14 -34.75
N PRO A 277 -3.35 -0.69 -35.72
CA PRO A 277 -4.54 -0.37 -36.50
C PRO A 277 -5.81 -0.32 -35.64
N VAL A 278 -6.78 0.52 -36.03
CA VAL A 278 -8.11 0.54 -35.42
C VAL A 278 -8.75 -0.86 -35.47
N GLY A 279 -9.46 -1.25 -34.41
CA GLY A 279 -10.06 -2.59 -34.29
C GLY A 279 -9.10 -3.67 -33.80
N LYS A 280 -7.81 -3.35 -33.61
CA LYS A 280 -6.81 -4.28 -33.09
C LYS A 280 -6.46 -4.03 -31.63
N CYS A 281 -5.93 -5.07 -31.02
CA CYS A 281 -5.41 -5.11 -29.67
C CYS A 281 -3.90 -5.33 -29.67
N ARG A 282 -3.22 -4.88 -28.62
CA ARG A 282 -1.79 -5.15 -28.39
C ARG A 282 -1.54 -5.30 -26.90
N TYR A 283 -0.82 -6.36 -26.53
CA TYR A 283 -0.28 -6.49 -25.18
C TYR A 283 0.88 -5.51 -25.02
N GLY A 284 0.92 -4.80 -23.90
CA GLY A 284 1.92 -3.79 -23.61
C GLY A 284 2.40 -3.87 -22.17
N LEU A 285 3.65 -3.45 -21.97
CA LEU A 285 4.31 -3.36 -20.67
C LEU A 285 4.50 -1.89 -20.31
N MET A 286 4.16 -1.51 -19.07
CA MET A 286 4.41 -0.18 -18.53
C MET A 286 5.50 -0.24 -17.48
N CYS A 287 6.54 0.56 -17.63
CA CYS A 287 7.61 0.66 -16.63
C CYS A 287 7.50 1.98 -15.85
N ASN A 288 8.04 2.00 -14.64
CA ASN A 288 8.32 3.27 -13.96
C ASN A 288 9.58 3.94 -14.56
N GLU A 289 9.88 5.16 -14.14
CA GLU A 289 11.03 5.93 -14.61
C GLU A 289 12.38 5.28 -14.29
N GLN A 290 12.44 4.42 -13.28
CA GLN A 290 13.63 3.62 -12.94
C GLN A 290 13.83 2.39 -13.84
N GLY A 291 12.84 2.06 -14.68
CA GLY A 291 12.93 0.96 -15.63
C GLY A 291 12.26 -0.34 -15.20
N PHE A 292 11.73 -0.40 -13.98
CA PHE A 292 11.08 -1.60 -13.44
C PHE A 292 9.67 -1.74 -13.99
N LEU A 293 9.29 -2.98 -14.30
CA LEU A 293 7.95 -3.31 -14.78
C LEU A 293 6.94 -3.01 -13.66
N SER A 294 5.97 -2.16 -13.96
CA SER A 294 5.03 -1.61 -12.98
C SER A 294 3.59 -2.04 -13.23
N ASP A 295 3.21 -2.23 -14.48
CA ASP A 295 1.92 -2.79 -14.87
C ASP A 295 1.99 -3.33 -16.31
N ASP A 296 0.97 -4.07 -16.73
CA ASP A 296 0.83 -4.60 -18.07
C ASP A 296 -0.65 -4.69 -18.46
N GLY A 297 -0.88 -5.02 -19.73
CA GLY A 297 -2.21 -5.39 -20.17
C GLY A 297 -2.44 -5.17 -21.66
N VAL A 298 -3.68 -5.40 -22.08
CA VAL A 298 -4.07 -5.29 -23.47
C VAL A 298 -4.67 -3.92 -23.75
N VAL A 299 -4.09 -3.23 -24.73
CA VAL A 299 -4.59 -1.98 -25.28
C VAL A 299 -5.40 -2.26 -26.54
N ALA A 300 -6.63 -1.77 -26.61
CA ALA A 300 -7.45 -1.79 -27.81
C ALA A 300 -7.48 -0.38 -28.44
N ARG A 301 -7.21 -0.26 -29.74
CA ARG A 301 -7.40 1.01 -30.46
C ARG A 301 -8.84 1.10 -30.96
N LEU A 302 -9.60 2.06 -30.41
CA LEU A 302 -11.03 2.22 -30.66
C LEU A 302 -11.31 2.97 -31.96
N ASP A 303 -10.60 4.07 -32.17
CA ASP A 303 -10.64 4.87 -33.38
C ASP A 303 -9.26 5.52 -33.62
N GLN A 304 -9.18 6.55 -34.47
CA GLN A 304 -7.90 7.18 -34.78
C GLN A 304 -7.23 7.81 -33.56
N ASP A 305 -8.01 8.34 -32.62
CA ASP A 305 -7.53 9.17 -31.51
C ASP A 305 -7.92 8.62 -30.13
N THR A 306 -8.53 7.43 -30.07
CA THR A 306 -9.02 6.83 -28.83
C THR A 306 -8.51 5.41 -28.64
N TRP A 307 -7.99 5.13 -27.45
CA TRP A 307 -7.57 3.80 -26.99
C TRP A 307 -8.28 3.45 -25.69
N LEU A 308 -8.46 2.15 -25.48
CA LEU A 308 -8.86 1.57 -24.19
C LEU A 308 -7.72 0.69 -23.68
N CYS A 309 -7.07 1.15 -22.62
CA CYS A 309 -6.01 0.45 -21.91
C CYS A 309 -6.61 -0.42 -20.83
N HIS A 310 -6.42 -1.74 -20.92
CA HIS A 310 -6.64 -2.62 -19.79
C HIS A 310 -5.38 -2.67 -18.92
N THR A 311 -5.57 -2.63 -17.61
CA THR A 311 -4.50 -2.73 -16.60
C THR A 311 -4.82 -3.88 -15.65
N THR A 312 -3.86 -4.23 -14.80
CA THR A 312 -4.13 -5.19 -13.72
C THR A 312 -5.23 -4.67 -12.77
N SER A 313 -5.89 -5.58 -12.05
CA SER A 313 -6.96 -5.20 -11.10
C SER A 313 -6.45 -4.33 -9.95
N GLY A 314 -5.22 -4.58 -9.47
CA GLY A 314 -4.58 -3.77 -8.43
C GLY A 314 -3.98 -2.47 -8.96
N GLY A 315 -3.67 -2.40 -10.25
CA GLY A 315 -3.03 -1.24 -10.89
C GLY A 315 -4.00 -0.16 -11.36
N ALA A 316 -5.30 -0.43 -11.51
CA ALA A 316 -6.26 0.45 -12.19
C ALA A 316 -6.19 1.93 -11.76
N ASP A 317 -6.39 2.20 -10.47
CA ASP A 317 -6.43 3.58 -9.95
C ASP A 317 -5.04 4.22 -9.95
N ARG A 318 -4.00 3.43 -9.66
CA ARG A 318 -2.60 3.90 -9.63
C ARG A 318 -2.11 4.28 -11.03
N ILE A 319 -2.41 3.47 -12.05
CA ILE A 319 -1.99 3.72 -13.43
C ILE A 319 -2.76 4.90 -14.02
N HIS A 320 -4.05 5.05 -13.70
CA HIS A 320 -4.79 6.25 -14.07
C HIS A 320 -4.19 7.51 -13.41
N GLY A 321 -3.91 7.48 -12.10
CA GLY A 321 -3.22 8.57 -11.42
C GLY A 321 -1.85 8.88 -12.02
N TRP A 322 -1.08 7.84 -12.38
CA TRP A 322 0.21 7.98 -13.05
C TRP A 322 0.08 8.66 -14.41
N MET A 323 -0.93 8.29 -15.21
CA MET A 323 -1.20 8.96 -16.48
C MET A 323 -1.49 10.45 -16.28
N GLU A 324 -2.33 10.79 -15.30
CA GLU A 324 -2.68 12.17 -14.96
C GLU A 324 -1.47 12.96 -14.43
N ASP A 325 -0.63 12.37 -13.59
CA ASP A 325 0.57 13.02 -13.06
C ASP A 325 1.52 13.44 -14.20
N TRP A 326 1.78 12.55 -15.17
CA TRP A 326 2.62 12.88 -16.32
C TRP A 326 2.00 13.94 -17.22
N LEU A 327 0.70 13.84 -17.50
CA LEU A 327 -0.01 14.83 -18.31
C LEU A 327 -0.05 16.21 -17.62
N GLN A 328 -0.20 16.28 -16.30
CA GLN A 328 -0.31 17.55 -15.59
C GLN A 328 1.04 18.18 -15.27
N CYS A 329 2.06 17.37 -14.95
CA CYS A 329 3.34 17.88 -14.45
C CYS A 329 4.41 18.01 -15.54
N GLU A 330 4.39 17.14 -16.57
CA GLU A 330 5.50 17.01 -17.52
C GLU A 330 5.07 17.29 -18.97
N TRP A 331 3.89 16.83 -19.35
CA TRP A 331 3.34 16.91 -20.71
C TRP A 331 2.05 17.73 -20.77
N TRP A 332 2.01 18.83 -20.02
CA TRP A 332 0.85 19.72 -19.85
C TRP A 332 0.36 20.37 -21.14
N ASP A 333 1.19 20.36 -22.19
CA ASP A 333 0.88 20.88 -23.53
C ASP A 333 0.34 19.81 -24.49
N TRP A 334 0.28 18.52 -24.10
CA TRP A 334 -0.24 17.45 -24.95
C TRP A 334 -1.75 17.38 -24.87
N GLN A 335 -2.41 17.28 -26.02
CA GLN A 335 -3.87 17.21 -26.09
C GLN A 335 -4.32 15.76 -25.88
N VAL A 336 -4.28 15.31 -24.63
CA VAL A 336 -4.69 13.97 -24.19
C VAL A 336 -5.59 14.07 -22.96
N TYR A 337 -6.64 13.26 -22.95
CA TYR A 337 -7.55 13.11 -21.83
C TYR A 337 -7.57 11.64 -21.43
N THR A 338 -7.53 11.38 -20.12
CA THR A 338 -7.73 10.03 -19.60
C THR A 338 -9.00 9.92 -18.77
N ALA A 339 -9.62 8.74 -18.79
CA ALA A 339 -10.79 8.47 -17.99
C ALA A 339 -10.81 7.01 -17.54
N ASN A 340 -10.79 6.80 -16.22
CA ASN A 340 -11.00 5.49 -15.62
C ASN A 340 -12.47 5.07 -15.75
N VAL A 341 -12.74 4.13 -16.65
CA VAL A 341 -14.07 3.55 -16.92
C VAL A 341 -14.19 2.11 -16.41
N THR A 342 -13.32 1.71 -15.47
CA THR A 342 -13.28 0.35 -14.90
C THR A 342 -14.67 -0.12 -14.45
N GLU A 343 -15.39 0.72 -13.70
CA GLU A 343 -16.69 0.37 -13.13
C GLU A 343 -17.87 0.53 -14.11
N GLN A 344 -17.63 1.05 -15.32
CA GLN A 344 -18.69 1.20 -16.33
C GLN A 344 -19.03 -0.14 -17.00
N TYR A 345 -18.14 -1.13 -16.89
CA TYR A 345 -18.27 -2.41 -17.58
C TYR A 345 -18.22 -3.60 -16.61
N ALA A 346 -19.14 -4.54 -16.81
CA ALA A 346 -18.91 -5.92 -16.40
C ALA A 346 -18.22 -6.66 -17.55
N GLN A 347 -17.36 -7.61 -17.25
CA GLN A 347 -16.60 -8.34 -18.26
C GLN A 347 -16.54 -9.83 -17.94
N VAL A 348 -16.97 -10.65 -18.90
CA VAL A 348 -16.95 -12.11 -18.78
C VAL A 348 -15.94 -12.67 -19.77
N ALA A 349 -14.95 -13.39 -19.26
CA ALA A 349 -14.06 -14.20 -20.09
C ALA A 349 -14.71 -15.55 -20.36
N VAL A 350 -14.92 -15.87 -21.63
CA VAL A 350 -15.47 -17.15 -22.13
C VAL A 350 -14.33 -17.93 -22.75
N VAL A 351 -13.92 -19.01 -22.09
CA VAL A 351 -12.60 -19.64 -22.31
C VAL A 351 -12.76 -21.13 -22.59
N GLY A 352 -11.99 -21.67 -23.53
CA GLY A 352 -11.94 -23.10 -23.85
C GLY A 352 -12.40 -23.44 -25.28
N PRO A 353 -12.29 -24.70 -25.69
CA PRO A 353 -12.59 -25.14 -27.05
C PRO A 353 -14.06 -24.90 -27.48
N ASN A 354 -15.00 -24.86 -26.54
CA ASN A 354 -16.41 -24.56 -26.81
C ASN A 354 -16.77 -23.07 -26.68
N ALA A 355 -15.81 -22.17 -26.43
CA ALA A 355 -16.08 -20.75 -26.23
C ALA A 355 -16.85 -20.13 -27.40
N ARG A 356 -16.40 -20.37 -28.65
CA ARG A 356 -17.09 -19.85 -29.84
C ARG A 356 -18.51 -20.41 -29.98
N LYS A 357 -18.69 -21.71 -29.73
CA LYS A 357 -20.01 -22.36 -29.82
C LYS A 357 -21.01 -21.75 -28.85
N LEU A 358 -20.57 -21.35 -27.64
CA LEU A 358 -21.42 -20.62 -26.70
C LEU A 358 -21.92 -19.31 -27.31
N LEU A 359 -20.99 -18.51 -27.86
CA LEU A 359 -21.33 -17.21 -28.40
C LEU A 359 -22.23 -17.33 -29.64
N GLU A 360 -21.97 -18.31 -30.51
CA GLU A 360 -22.84 -18.64 -31.65
C GLU A 360 -24.23 -19.07 -31.20
N ALA A 361 -24.34 -19.85 -30.10
CA ALA A 361 -25.62 -20.26 -29.53
C ALA A 361 -26.42 -19.11 -28.90
N LEU A 362 -25.74 -18.11 -28.32
CA LEU A 362 -26.39 -16.87 -27.88
C LEU A 362 -26.94 -16.06 -29.07
N GLY A 363 -26.27 -16.15 -30.23
CA GLY A 363 -26.65 -15.46 -31.46
C GLY A 363 -26.37 -13.95 -31.43
N GLY A 364 -26.41 -13.30 -32.60
CA GLY A 364 -26.13 -11.87 -32.76
C GLY A 364 -25.00 -11.61 -33.75
N MET A 365 -23.91 -10.98 -33.30
CA MET A 365 -22.74 -10.67 -34.13
C MET A 365 -21.94 -11.92 -34.53
N ASP A 366 -21.24 -11.84 -35.67
CA ASP A 366 -20.33 -12.89 -36.11
C ASP A 366 -19.03 -12.86 -35.29
N VAL A 367 -18.75 -13.97 -34.60
CA VAL A 367 -17.56 -14.20 -33.77
C VAL A 367 -16.66 -15.30 -34.34
N SER A 368 -16.86 -15.66 -35.60
CA SER A 368 -16.06 -16.62 -36.33
C SER A 368 -14.59 -16.19 -36.37
N LYS A 369 -13.71 -17.16 -36.67
CA LYS A 369 -12.27 -16.90 -36.76
C LYS A 369 -11.93 -15.82 -37.81
N ASP A 370 -12.73 -15.76 -38.88
CA ASP A 370 -12.51 -14.86 -40.01
C ASP A 370 -13.05 -13.46 -39.71
N ALA A 371 -14.20 -13.36 -39.04
CA ALA A 371 -14.78 -12.08 -38.62
C ALA A 371 -14.05 -11.45 -37.42
N LEU A 372 -13.59 -12.26 -36.46
CA LEU A 372 -12.87 -11.77 -35.26
C LEU A 372 -11.55 -12.54 -35.02
N PRO A 373 -10.46 -12.18 -35.76
CA PRO A 373 -9.14 -12.78 -35.59
C PRO A 373 -8.45 -12.45 -34.26
N PHE A 374 -7.28 -13.07 -34.02
CA PHE A 374 -6.56 -12.95 -32.74
C PHE A 374 -6.07 -11.53 -32.54
N MET A 375 -6.19 -11.04 -31.29
CA MET A 375 -5.84 -9.67 -30.92
C MET A 375 -6.64 -8.64 -31.72
N GLN A 376 -7.94 -8.91 -31.92
CA GLN A 376 -8.90 -7.96 -32.46
C GLN A 376 -10.10 -7.84 -31.53
N TRP A 377 -10.84 -6.75 -31.70
CA TRP A 377 -12.06 -6.47 -30.96
C TRP A 377 -13.14 -5.91 -31.89
N ALA A 378 -14.40 -6.09 -31.50
CA ALA A 378 -15.53 -5.51 -32.21
C ALA A 378 -16.68 -5.18 -31.25
N ASP A 379 -17.39 -4.10 -31.55
CA ASP A 379 -18.68 -3.78 -30.91
C ASP A 379 -19.82 -4.45 -31.69
N GLY A 380 -20.87 -4.84 -30.97
CA GLY A 380 -22.03 -5.47 -31.58
C GLY A 380 -23.13 -5.81 -30.59
N THR A 381 -23.99 -6.74 -30.99
CA THR A 381 -25.02 -7.31 -30.13
C THR A 381 -24.82 -8.81 -30.04
N LEU A 382 -24.88 -9.37 -28.84
CA LEU A 382 -24.74 -10.81 -28.62
C LEU A 382 -25.76 -11.24 -27.55
N GLY A 383 -26.59 -12.23 -27.85
CA GLY A 383 -27.68 -12.66 -26.96
C GLY A 383 -28.68 -11.55 -26.63
N GLY A 384 -28.80 -10.52 -27.49
CA GLY A 384 -29.62 -9.33 -27.25
C GLY A 384 -28.97 -8.25 -26.39
N PHE A 385 -27.72 -8.42 -25.95
CA PHE A 385 -26.99 -7.44 -25.14
C PHE A 385 -26.05 -6.60 -26.01
N PRO A 386 -25.90 -5.29 -25.75
CA PRO A 386 -24.83 -4.49 -26.34
C PRO A 386 -23.50 -4.95 -25.75
N VAL A 387 -22.58 -5.39 -26.61
CA VAL A 387 -21.31 -5.98 -26.20
C VAL A 387 -20.14 -5.33 -26.93
N ARG A 388 -18.99 -5.35 -26.26
CA ARG A 388 -17.68 -5.28 -26.88
C ARG A 388 -16.96 -6.60 -26.68
N VAL A 389 -16.61 -7.27 -27.77
CA VAL A 389 -15.97 -8.58 -27.75
C VAL A 389 -14.50 -8.44 -28.13
N TYR A 390 -13.61 -8.98 -27.32
CA TYR A 390 -12.17 -9.06 -27.55
C TYR A 390 -11.77 -10.52 -27.76
N ARG A 391 -11.07 -10.85 -28.85
CA ARG A 391 -10.49 -12.18 -29.03
C ARG A 391 -9.05 -12.18 -28.50
N ILE A 392 -8.95 -12.24 -27.17
CA ILE A 392 -7.73 -12.24 -26.36
C ILE A 392 -7.76 -13.40 -25.35
N SER A 393 -6.60 -13.83 -24.86
CA SER A 393 -6.49 -14.99 -23.98
C SER A 393 -5.35 -14.80 -22.97
N PHE A 394 -5.63 -15.11 -21.71
CA PHE A 394 -4.65 -15.21 -20.64
C PHE A 394 -4.51 -16.65 -20.10
N SER A 395 -5.23 -17.61 -20.67
CA SER A 395 -5.16 -19.04 -20.31
C SER A 395 -4.41 -19.88 -21.34
N GLY A 396 -4.12 -19.32 -22.53
CA GLY A 396 -3.60 -20.07 -23.67
C GLY A 396 -4.65 -20.85 -24.47
N GLU A 397 -5.91 -20.85 -24.02
CA GLU A 397 -7.03 -21.42 -24.77
C GLU A 397 -7.60 -20.42 -25.80
N LEU A 398 -8.47 -20.93 -26.68
CA LEU A 398 -9.42 -20.07 -27.37
C LEU A 398 -10.25 -19.31 -26.32
N SER A 399 -10.25 -17.99 -26.43
CA SER A 399 -10.90 -17.13 -25.44
C SER A 399 -11.49 -15.89 -26.12
N TYR A 400 -12.61 -15.46 -25.55
CA TYR A 400 -13.28 -14.20 -25.85
C TYR A 400 -13.57 -13.48 -24.54
N GLU A 401 -13.09 -12.26 -24.39
CA GLU A 401 -13.49 -11.40 -23.29
C GLU A 401 -14.60 -10.47 -23.75
N ILE A 402 -15.70 -10.44 -23.01
CA ILE A 402 -16.93 -9.76 -23.45
C ILE A 402 -17.30 -8.73 -22.40
N ALA A 403 -17.12 -7.46 -22.75
CA ALA A 403 -17.53 -6.34 -21.93
C ALA A 403 -18.96 -5.93 -22.27
N VAL A 404 -19.78 -5.75 -21.24
CA VAL A 404 -21.13 -5.19 -21.30
C VAL A 404 -21.21 -4.01 -20.32
N PRO A 405 -22.13 -3.04 -20.50
CA PRO A 405 -22.42 -2.08 -19.45
C PRO A 405 -22.66 -2.80 -18.12
N ALA A 406 -22.12 -2.28 -17.01
CA ALA A 406 -22.16 -2.96 -15.72
C ALA A 406 -23.58 -3.37 -15.28
N SER A 407 -24.59 -2.57 -15.65
CA SER A 407 -26.02 -2.86 -15.41
C SER A 407 -26.53 -4.12 -16.11
N HIS A 408 -25.90 -4.57 -17.19
CA HIS A 408 -26.22 -5.81 -17.89
C HIS A 408 -25.44 -7.03 -17.39
N GLY A 409 -24.43 -6.85 -16.54
CA GLY A 409 -23.49 -7.90 -16.15
C GLY A 409 -24.16 -9.18 -15.67
N ALA A 410 -25.00 -9.09 -14.64
CA ALA A 410 -25.67 -10.25 -14.06
C ALA A 410 -26.58 -10.99 -15.07
N ALA A 411 -27.31 -10.25 -15.91
CA ALA A 411 -28.18 -10.82 -16.93
C ALA A 411 -27.38 -11.52 -18.05
N PHE A 412 -26.27 -10.91 -18.49
CA PHE A 412 -25.39 -11.50 -19.48
C PHE A 412 -24.70 -12.78 -18.95
N TRP A 413 -24.23 -12.77 -17.71
CA TRP A 413 -23.66 -13.95 -17.05
C TRP A 413 -24.66 -15.11 -16.97
N ALA A 414 -25.91 -14.83 -16.58
CA ALA A 414 -26.98 -15.81 -16.55
C ALA A 414 -27.26 -16.40 -17.95
N ALA A 415 -27.28 -15.55 -18.99
CA ALA A 415 -27.44 -15.99 -20.38
C ALA A 415 -26.29 -16.91 -20.82
N CYS A 416 -25.03 -16.55 -20.52
CA CYS A 416 -23.86 -17.37 -20.80
C CYS A 416 -23.92 -18.73 -20.09
N THR A 417 -24.32 -18.76 -18.82
CA THR A 417 -24.42 -20.00 -18.05
C THR A 417 -25.52 -20.91 -18.61
N ALA A 418 -26.69 -20.34 -18.92
CA ALA A 418 -27.82 -21.09 -19.47
C ALA A 418 -27.52 -21.67 -20.86
N ALA A 419 -27.04 -20.84 -21.80
CA ALA A 419 -26.69 -21.29 -23.16
C ALA A 419 -25.50 -22.27 -23.16
N GLY A 420 -24.60 -22.14 -22.17
CA GLY A 420 -23.41 -22.96 -22.05
C GLY A 420 -23.58 -24.29 -21.34
N GLN A 421 -24.74 -24.55 -20.73
CA GLN A 421 -24.95 -25.76 -19.92
C GLN A 421 -24.70 -27.05 -20.72
N ALA A 422 -25.25 -27.14 -21.93
CA ALA A 422 -25.04 -28.29 -22.82
C ALA A 422 -23.59 -28.41 -23.34
N LEU A 423 -22.81 -27.32 -23.27
CA LEU A 423 -21.41 -27.24 -23.70
C LEU A 423 -20.43 -27.49 -22.54
N GLY A 424 -20.93 -27.71 -21.33
CA GLY A 424 -20.12 -27.89 -20.12
C GLY A 424 -19.58 -26.58 -19.54
N ALA A 425 -20.30 -25.47 -19.69
CA ALA A 425 -19.94 -24.21 -19.05
C ALA A 425 -19.80 -24.37 -17.54
N MET A 426 -18.71 -23.84 -17.01
CA MET A 426 -18.41 -23.87 -15.59
C MET A 426 -17.73 -22.56 -15.19
N PRO A 427 -18.16 -21.92 -14.09
CA PRO A 427 -17.42 -20.80 -13.55
C PRO A 427 -16.07 -21.28 -13.00
N TYR A 428 -15.03 -20.47 -13.17
CA TYR A 428 -13.73 -20.69 -12.54
C TYR A 428 -13.21 -19.41 -11.89
N GLY A 429 -12.42 -19.58 -10.83
CA GLY A 429 -11.88 -18.46 -10.06
C GLY A 429 -10.47 -18.02 -10.46
N THR A 430 -9.91 -17.10 -9.69
CA THR A 430 -8.57 -16.56 -9.89
C THR A 430 -7.48 -17.61 -9.76
N GLU A 431 -7.63 -18.62 -8.89
CA GLU A 431 -6.59 -19.64 -8.74
C GLU A 431 -6.49 -20.52 -9.98
N ALA A 432 -7.63 -20.94 -10.55
CA ALA A 432 -7.62 -21.66 -11.81
C ALA A 432 -7.04 -20.81 -12.96
N LEU A 433 -7.27 -19.50 -12.95
CA LEU A 433 -6.61 -18.56 -13.88
C LEU A 433 -5.09 -18.55 -13.68
N HIS A 434 -4.61 -18.48 -12.42
CA HIS A 434 -3.20 -18.47 -12.07
C HIS A 434 -2.48 -19.76 -12.49
N VAL A 435 -3.11 -20.92 -12.32
CA VAL A 435 -2.57 -22.19 -12.84
C VAL A 435 -2.49 -22.14 -14.37
N MET A 436 -3.57 -21.76 -15.06
CA MET A 436 -3.60 -21.78 -16.53
C MET A 436 -2.64 -20.78 -17.19
N ARG A 437 -2.44 -19.60 -16.58
CA ARG A 437 -1.48 -18.59 -17.08
C ARG A 437 -0.04 -19.04 -16.84
N ALA A 438 0.23 -19.70 -15.71
CA ALA A 438 1.56 -20.22 -15.39
C ALA A 438 1.94 -21.41 -16.30
N GLU A 439 0.98 -22.27 -16.67
CA GLU A 439 1.18 -23.32 -17.69
C GLU A 439 1.56 -22.76 -19.07
N LYS A 440 1.37 -21.46 -19.29
CA LYS A 440 1.73 -20.73 -20.53
C LYS A 440 2.94 -19.81 -20.39
N GLY A 441 3.53 -19.73 -19.19
CA GLY A 441 4.62 -18.80 -18.92
C GLY A 441 4.20 -17.33 -18.88
N PHE A 442 2.90 -17.04 -18.77
CA PHE A 442 2.43 -15.67 -18.65
C PHE A 442 2.70 -15.14 -17.24
N ILE A 443 3.20 -13.92 -17.17
CA ILE A 443 3.52 -13.25 -15.90
C ILE A 443 2.26 -12.69 -15.24
N MET A 444 2.34 -12.45 -13.95
CA MET A 444 1.39 -11.62 -13.21
C MET A 444 2.17 -10.53 -12.47
N ILE A 445 1.76 -9.27 -12.66
CA ILE A 445 2.35 -8.15 -11.93
C ILE A 445 2.07 -8.34 -10.44
N GLY A 446 3.14 -8.36 -9.64
CA GLY A 446 3.12 -8.63 -8.20
C GLY A 446 3.66 -10.02 -7.84
N ASP A 447 3.54 -11.00 -8.75
CA ASP A 447 4.07 -12.35 -8.54
C ASP A 447 5.48 -12.45 -9.16
N GLU A 448 5.57 -12.31 -10.49
CA GLU A 448 6.85 -12.30 -11.21
C GLU A 448 7.63 -10.98 -11.06
N THR A 449 6.98 -9.94 -10.55
CA THR A 449 7.57 -8.61 -10.34
C THR A 449 7.41 -8.15 -8.90
N ASP A 450 8.47 -7.59 -8.32
CA ASP A 450 8.49 -7.09 -6.94
C ASP A 450 8.95 -5.62 -6.82
N GLY A 451 8.85 -4.87 -7.92
CA GLY A 451 9.38 -3.51 -8.03
C GLY A 451 10.89 -3.43 -8.32
N THR A 452 11.58 -4.56 -8.48
CA THR A 452 13.01 -4.62 -8.86
C THR A 452 13.28 -5.36 -10.17
N VAL A 453 12.22 -5.86 -10.82
CA VAL A 453 12.27 -6.67 -12.04
C VAL A 453 12.00 -5.81 -13.28
N ILE A 454 12.82 -5.96 -14.31
CA ILE A 454 12.63 -5.29 -15.60
C ILE A 454 12.05 -6.28 -16.63
N PRO A 455 11.39 -5.83 -17.72
CA PRO A 455 10.85 -6.72 -18.75
C PRO A 455 11.83 -7.76 -19.31
N GLN A 456 13.10 -7.37 -19.47
CA GLN A 456 14.18 -8.24 -19.94
C GLN A 456 14.47 -9.38 -18.97
N ASP A 457 14.18 -9.20 -17.67
CA ASP A 457 14.33 -10.27 -16.69
C ASP A 457 13.29 -11.36 -16.87
N LEU A 458 12.16 -11.02 -17.46
CA LEU A 458 11.02 -11.89 -17.68
C LEU A 458 11.01 -12.54 -19.07
N GLY A 459 12.08 -12.37 -19.86
CA GLY A 459 12.12 -12.84 -21.25
C GLY A 459 11.16 -12.08 -22.18
N LEU A 460 10.71 -10.89 -21.77
CA LEU A 460 9.75 -10.08 -22.52
C LEU A 460 10.42 -9.05 -23.45
N ASP A 461 11.67 -9.29 -23.86
CA ASP A 461 12.43 -8.44 -24.79
C ASP A 461 11.68 -8.17 -26.10
N TRP A 462 10.85 -9.13 -26.54
CA TRP A 462 10.03 -9.02 -27.74
C TRP A 462 8.98 -7.90 -27.66
N ALA A 463 8.56 -7.51 -26.46
CA ALA A 463 7.59 -6.45 -26.21
C ALA A 463 8.24 -5.06 -26.08
N ILE A 464 9.58 -4.98 -26.13
CA ILE A 464 10.33 -3.72 -25.99
C ILE A 464 10.73 -3.20 -27.37
N SER A 465 10.37 -1.95 -27.67
CA SER A 465 10.79 -1.35 -28.95
C SER A 465 12.27 -0.99 -28.95
N LYS A 466 13.00 -1.51 -29.95
CA LYS A 466 14.38 -1.11 -30.25
C LYS A 466 14.47 0.18 -31.05
N LYS A 467 13.36 0.65 -31.63
CA LYS A 467 13.32 1.79 -32.55
C LYS A 467 12.90 3.09 -31.88
N LYS A 468 12.22 3.01 -30.73
CA LYS A 468 11.75 4.20 -30.04
C LYS A 468 12.93 4.98 -29.46
N PRO A 469 12.96 6.30 -29.64
CA PRO A 469 14.00 7.13 -29.04
C PRO A 469 13.95 7.02 -27.53
N ASP A 470 12.74 7.05 -26.94
CA ASP A 470 12.54 6.93 -25.50
C ASP A 470 11.18 6.30 -25.15
N TYR A 471 11.03 5.92 -23.88
CA TYR A 471 9.80 5.58 -23.16
C TYR A 471 10.10 5.59 -21.66
N LEU A 472 9.07 5.72 -20.82
CA LEU A 472 9.24 5.71 -19.37
C LEU A 472 9.96 4.43 -18.91
N GLY A 473 11.15 4.60 -18.35
CA GLY A 473 11.99 3.52 -17.84
C GLY A 473 13.14 3.08 -18.75
N LYS A 474 13.17 3.46 -20.04
CA LYS A 474 14.24 3.06 -20.97
C LYS A 474 15.63 3.42 -20.45
N ARG A 475 15.82 4.68 -20.06
CA ARG A 475 17.08 5.18 -19.49
C ARG A 475 17.50 4.42 -18.24
N GLY A 476 16.54 4.02 -17.41
CA GLY A 476 16.77 3.22 -16.21
C GLY A 476 17.35 1.85 -16.57
N GLN A 477 16.71 1.15 -17.50
CA GLN A 477 17.13 -0.19 -17.97
C GLN A 477 18.55 -0.22 -18.57
N GLU A 478 19.01 0.91 -19.13
CA GLU A 478 20.38 1.04 -19.68
C GLU A 478 21.47 1.25 -18.61
N ARG A 479 21.11 1.43 -17.33
CA ARG A 479 22.09 1.57 -16.25
C ARG A 479 22.85 0.27 -16.04
N THR A 480 24.13 0.36 -15.68
CA THR A 480 25.07 -0.78 -15.57
C THR A 480 24.53 -1.98 -14.80
N TYR A 481 23.82 -1.76 -13.69
CA TYR A 481 23.24 -2.85 -12.90
C TYR A 481 22.01 -3.50 -13.58
N LEU A 482 21.16 -2.72 -14.26
CA LEU A 482 19.97 -3.23 -14.94
C LEU A 482 20.31 -3.87 -16.30
N ALA A 483 21.37 -3.40 -16.94
CA ALA A 483 21.94 -3.99 -18.15
C ALA A 483 22.85 -5.20 -17.88
N SER A 484 23.08 -5.57 -16.61
CA SER A 484 23.97 -6.67 -16.26
C SER A 484 23.43 -8.02 -16.76
N PRO A 485 24.27 -8.87 -17.37
CA PRO A 485 23.89 -10.24 -17.74
C PRO A 485 23.70 -11.15 -16.52
N ASP A 486 24.14 -10.72 -15.33
CA ASP A 486 24.06 -11.48 -14.07
C ASP A 486 22.71 -11.30 -13.36
N ARG A 487 21.78 -10.54 -13.96
CA ARG A 487 20.41 -10.46 -13.43
C ARG A 487 19.73 -11.81 -13.52
N TRP A 488 18.91 -12.11 -12.52
CA TRP A 488 18.10 -13.34 -12.54
C TRP A 488 17.04 -13.24 -13.62
N LYS A 489 16.84 -14.34 -14.34
CA LYS A 489 15.96 -14.43 -15.49
C LYS A 489 14.86 -15.45 -15.23
N LEU A 490 13.66 -15.14 -15.69
CA LEU A 490 12.49 -15.99 -15.54
C LEU A 490 12.68 -17.31 -16.30
N VAL A 491 12.38 -18.40 -15.60
CA VAL A 491 12.38 -19.77 -16.13
C VAL A 491 11.21 -20.54 -15.50
N GLY A 492 10.84 -21.64 -16.16
CA GLY A 492 9.95 -22.64 -15.58
C GLY A 492 10.73 -23.65 -14.72
N PHE A 493 10.05 -24.30 -13.79
CA PHE A 493 10.56 -25.40 -12.98
C PHE A 493 9.54 -26.54 -12.96
N GLU A 494 10.03 -27.76 -13.10
CA GLU A 494 9.25 -28.99 -13.04
C GLU A 494 9.78 -29.85 -11.87
N THR A 495 8.96 -30.10 -10.84
CA THR A 495 9.39 -30.90 -9.67
C THR A 495 9.63 -32.36 -10.05
N LEU A 496 10.67 -32.97 -9.49
CA LEU A 496 11.04 -34.36 -9.82
C LEU A 496 10.18 -35.40 -9.10
N ASP A 497 9.55 -35.03 -7.98
CA ASP A 497 8.70 -35.88 -7.16
C ASP A 497 7.21 -35.56 -7.31
N GLY A 498 6.86 -34.60 -8.19
CA GLY A 498 5.50 -34.14 -8.42
C GLY A 498 4.92 -33.24 -7.32
N SER A 499 5.70 -32.91 -6.28
CA SER A 499 5.29 -32.00 -5.22
C SER A 499 5.13 -30.56 -5.71
N VAL A 500 4.40 -29.74 -4.96
CA VAL A 500 4.34 -28.29 -5.20
C VAL A 500 5.45 -27.63 -4.38
N ILE A 501 6.27 -26.80 -5.03
CA ILE A 501 7.32 -26.06 -4.33
C ILE A 501 6.64 -25.05 -3.39
N PRO A 502 7.15 -24.80 -2.18
CA PRO A 502 6.59 -23.74 -1.35
C PRO A 502 6.67 -22.37 -2.05
N ASP A 503 5.63 -21.57 -1.90
CA ASP A 503 5.61 -20.21 -2.44
C ASP A 503 6.75 -19.37 -1.85
N GLY A 504 7.39 -18.56 -2.69
CA GLY A 504 8.56 -17.74 -2.35
C GLY A 504 9.84 -18.51 -1.99
N ALA A 505 9.90 -19.83 -2.21
CA ALA A 505 11.11 -20.62 -1.92
C ALA A 505 12.33 -20.13 -2.72
N TYR A 506 13.51 -20.20 -2.09
CA TYR A 506 14.78 -19.81 -2.70
C TYR A 506 15.45 -20.99 -3.39
N VAL A 507 16.03 -20.71 -4.56
CA VAL A 507 16.92 -21.66 -5.23
C VAL A 507 18.27 -21.60 -4.53
N VAL A 508 18.63 -22.72 -3.94
CA VAL A 508 19.84 -22.86 -3.13
C VAL A 508 21.07 -22.95 -4.03
N ALA A 509 22.13 -22.22 -3.69
CA ALA A 509 23.43 -22.28 -4.35
C ALA A 509 24.49 -22.92 -3.44
N ASN A 510 25.62 -23.29 -4.04
CA ASN A 510 26.75 -23.86 -3.30
C ASN A 510 27.46 -22.80 -2.44
N GLY A 511 27.94 -23.25 -1.28
CA GLY A 511 28.70 -22.44 -0.33
C GLY A 511 27.84 -21.54 0.56
N ASP A 512 28.52 -20.87 1.47
CA ASP A 512 27.93 -19.93 2.42
C ASP A 512 28.51 -18.53 2.21
N ASN A 513 27.72 -17.51 2.52
CA ASN A 513 28.14 -16.12 2.49
C ASN A 513 28.96 -15.77 3.76
N ALA A 514 29.46 -14.53 3.84
CA ALA A 514 30.27 -14.07 4.97
C ALA A 514 29.55 -14.12 6.34
N ASN A 515 28.21 -14.22 6.34
CA ASN A 515 27.39 -14.35 7.54
C ASN A 515 27.09 -15.82 7.90
N GLY A 516 27.70 -16.80 7.20
CA GLY A 516 27.46 -18.23 7.42
C GLY A 516 26.09 -18.70 6.92
N GLN A 517 25.46 -17.96 6.01
CA GLN A 517 24.17 -18.34 5.41
C GLN A 517 24.40 -18.96 4.04
N ARG A 518 23.63 -20.00 3.71
CA ARG A 518 23.75 -20.65 2.41
C ARG A 518 23.45 -19.67 1.27
N ASN A 519 24.27 -19.72 0.22
CA ASN A 519 24.11 -18.86 -0.94
C ASN A 519 22.78 -19.13 -1.67
N THR A 520 22.25 -18.09 -2.30
CA THR A 520 21.00 -18.13 -3.09
C THR A 520 21.29 -17.74 -4.53
N GLN A 521 20.68 -18.44 -5.48
CA GLN A 521 20.85 -18.19 -6.92
C GLN A 521 19.53 -17.92 -7.65
N GLY A 522 18.42 -17.81 -6.93
CA GLY A 522 17.12 -17.57 -7.53
C GLY A 522 16.00 -17.70 -6.52
N ARG A 523 14.77 -17.55 -7.01
CA ARG A 523 13.55 -17.75 -6.21
C ARG A 523 12.38 -18.21 -7.08
N VAL A 524 11.44 -18.89 -6.45
CA VAL A 524 10.09 -19.10 -6.97
C VAL A 524 9.32 -17.79 -6.92
N THR A 525 8.55 -17.51 -7.97
CA THR A 525 7.59 -16.39 -8.03
C THR A 525 6.16 -16.89 -8.05
N SER A 526 5.90 -18.02 -8.71
CA SER A 526 4.58 -18.66 -8.78
C SER A 526 4.74 -20.17 -8.76
N THR A 527 3.87 -20.90 -8.07
CA THR A 527 3.99 -22.36 -7.97
C THR A 527 2.64 -23.04 -7.78
N TYR A 528 2.45 -24.15 -8.48
CA TYR A 528 1.17 -24.84 -8.55
C TYR A 528 1.36 -26.34 -8.75
N HIS A 529 0.32 -27.10 -8.43
CA HIS A 529 0.12 -28.40 -9.07
C HIS A 529 -0.64 -28.18 -10.37
N SER A 530 -0.03 -28.48 -11.52
CA SER A 530 -0.72 -28.41 -12.81
C SER A 530 -1.53 -29.70 -13.02
N PRO A 531 -2.87 -29.64 -13.08
CA PRO A 531 -3.67 -30.80 -13.43
C PRO A 531 -3.58 -31.14 -14.92
N THR A 532 -3.20 -30.18 -15.78
CA THR A 532 -3.01 -30.41 -17.21
C THR A 532 -1.77 -31.25 -17.48
N LEU A 533 -0.69 -30.98 -16.75
CA LEU A 533 0.59 -31.70 -16.87
C LEU A 533 0.71 -32.85 -15.85
N ASN A 534 -0.21 -32.92 -14.88
CA ASN A 534 -0.22 -33.87 -13.77
C ASN A 534 1.10 -33.86 -12.97
N GLN A 535 1.65 -32.66 -12.71
CA GLN A 535 2.94 -32.48 -12.06
C GLN A 535 3.02 -31.12 -11.36
N GLY A 536 3.89 -31.01 -10.37
CA GLY A 536 4.22 -29.73 -9.76
C GLY A 536 5.05 -28.86 -10.70
N ILE A 537 4.58 -27.64 -10.92
CA ILE A 537 5.26 -26.64 -11.73
C ILE A 537 5.49 -25.37 -10.92
N ALA A 538 6.49 -24.60 -11.33
CA ALA A 538 6.70 -23.25 -10.84
C ALA A 538 7.29 -22.36 -11.92
N MET A 539 7.10 -21.06 -11.78
CA MET A 539 7.88 -20.02 -12.44
C MET A 539 8.80 -19.38 -11.41
N GLY A 540 9.94 -18.87 -11.84
CA GLY A 540 10.79 -18.10 -10.96
C GLY A 540 12.02 -17.52 -11.63
N LEU A 541 12.71 -16.65 -10.90
CA LEU A 541 13.88 -15.95 -11.38
C LEU A 541 15.13 -16.73 -10.97
N LEU A 542 15.95 -17.11 -11.95
CA LEU A 542 17.17 -17.89 -11.75
C LEU A 542 18.39 -17.17 -12.34
N HIS A 543 19.48 -17.15 -11.60
CA HIS A 543 20.77 -16.67 -12.08
C HIS A 543 21.22 -17.48 -13.32
N HIS A 544 21.39 -16.77 -14.44
CA HIS A 544 21.61 -17.34 -15.77
C HIS A 544 20.59 -18.42 -16.18
N GLY A 545 19.33 -18.27 -15.78
CA GLY A 545 18.29 -19.27 -15.98
C GLY A 545 18.17 -19.82 -17.41
N PRO A 546 18.04 -18.98 -18.45
CA PRO A 546 17.91 -19.43 -19.84
C PRO A 546 19.03 -20.34 -20.35
N SER A 547 20.25 -20.23 -19.81
CA SER A 547 21.37 -21.10 -20.19
C SER A 547 21.45 -22.41 -19.40
N ARG A 548 20.54 -22.64 -18.46
CA ARG A 548 20.55 -23.76 -17.50
C ARG A 548 19.41 -24.75 -17.73
N MET A 549 18.80 -24.72 -18.91
CA MET A 549 17.69 -25.61 -19.28
C MET A 549 18.07 -27.09 -19.09
N GLY A 550 17.21 -27.83 -18.40
CA GLY A 550 17.43 -29.24 -18.07
C GLY A 550 18.28 -29.49 -16.81
N GLU A 551 18.93 -28.47 -16.24
CA GLU A 551 19.63 -28.59 -14.97
C GLU A 551 18.64 -28.89 -13.83
N VAL A 552 19.06 -29.67 -12.83
CA VAL A 552 18.29 -29.89 -11.61
C VAL A 552 18.82 -28.96 -10.52
N VAL A 553 17.93 -28.16 -9.96
CA VAL A 553 18.21 -27.25 -8.85
C VAL A 553 17.39 -27.63 -7.62
N GLU A 554 17.81 -27.12 -6.45
CA GLU A 554 17.19 -27.43 -5.16
C GLU A 554 16.56 -26.19 -4.54
N PHE A 555 15.35 -26.36 -4.01
CA PHE A 555 14.58 -25.33 -3.31
C PHE A 555 14.50 -25.67 -1.84
N ASN A 556 14.73 -24.70 -0.96
CA ASN A 556 14.55 -24.90 0.47
C ASN A 556 13.07 -25.07 0.83
N THR A 557 12.78 -25.90 1.84
CA THR A 557 11.44 -26.01 2.42
C THR A 557 11.41 -25.38 3.81
N VAL A 558 10.25 -24.83 4.20
CA VAL A 558 10.03 -24.24 5.53
C VAL A 558 10.16 -25.26 6.67
N THR A 559 9.92 -26.54 6.40
CA THR A 559 10.01 -27.64 7.38
C THR A 559 11.41 -28.27 7.46
N GLY A 560 12.38 -27.76 6.68
CA GLY A 560 13.69 -28.38 6.51
C GLY A 560 13.72 -29.43 5.41
N GLY A 561 14.86 -29.52 4.71
CA GLY A 561 15.03 -30.32 3.50
C GLY A 561 14.99 -29.49 2.22
N THR A 562 15.04 -30.18 1.08
CA THR A 562 14.96 -29.54 -0.25
C THR A 562 14.00 -30.28 -1.18
N VAL A 563 13.35 -29.52 -2.07
CA VAL A 563 12.61 -30.06 -3.22
C VAL A 563 13.48 -29.88 -4.45
N LYS A 564 13.59 -30.94 -5.26
CA LYS A 564 14.36 -30.89 -6.52
C LYS A 564 13.44 -30.59 -7.68
N ALA A 565 13.83 -29.63 -8.51
CA ALA A 565 13.12 -29.34 -9.75
C ALA A 565 14.09 -29.16 -10.92
N ARG A 566 13.62 -29.54 -12.11
CA ARG A 566 14.33 -29.35 -13.36
C ARG A 566 13.98 -28.00 -13.96
N VAL A 567 14.99 -27.24 -14.38
CA VAL A 567 14.81 -25.97 -15.10
C VAL A 567 14.21 -26.26 -16.47
N ARG A 568 13.15 -25.54 -16.81
CA ARG A 568 12.38 -25.65 -18.06
C ARG A 568 12.17 -24.28 -18.68
N ASP A 569 11.77 -24.29 -19.94
CA ASP A 569 11.18 -23.09 -20.55
C ASP A 569 9.87 -22.75 -19.84
N THR A 570 9.53 -21.47 -19.81
CA THR A 570 8.28 -20.97 -19.20
C THR A 570 7.06 -21.31 -20.04
#